data_AF-A0A7J9IAC4-F1
#
_entry.id   AF-A0A7J9IAC4-F1
#
_cell.length_a   1.000
_cell.length_b   1.000
_cell.length_c   1.000
_cell.angle_alpha   90.00
_cell.angle_beta   90.00
_cell.angle_gamma   90.00
#
_symmetry.space_group_name_H-M   'P 1'
#
loop_
_entity.id
_entity.type
_entity.pdbx_description
1 polymer ?
#
loop_
_entity_poly.entity_id
_entity_poly.type
_entity_poly.pdbx_seq_one_letter_code
_entity_poly.pdbx_strand_id
1 'polypeptide(L)'
;MERGGEILASQTAIHSEIANPSTTEAYAGLQAVKLGISMGLNKMGVVGDSKTIIKKCQSTGIDKSVIGAIIRNIQNLKDRF
;
A
#
# COMPACT_ATOMS: atom_id res chain seq x y z
N MET A 1 -25.98 1.97 -3.58
CA MET A 1 -25.98 0.51 -3.42
C MET A 1 -24.61 0.02 -3.84
N GLU A 2 -23.71 -0.24 -2.89
CA GLU A 2 -22.49 -0.99 -3.20
C GLU A 2 -22.94 -2.42 -3.51
N ARG A 3 -22.84 -2.82 -4.78
CA ARG A 3 -23.02 -4.23 -5.14
C ARG A 3 -21.97 -4.99 -4.31
N GLY A 4 -22.41 -5.96 -3.51
CA GLY A 4 -21.52 -6.75 -2.66
C GLY A 4 -20.32 -7.23 -3.47
N GLY A 5 -19.13 -6.79 -3.08
CA GLY A 5 -17.88 -7.31 -3.63
C GLY A 5 -17.61 -8.70 -3.05
N GLU A 6 -17.00 -9.56 -3.85
CA GLU A 6 -16.49 -10.84 -3.37
C GLU A 6 -15.05 -10.67 -2.90
N ILE A 7 -14.70 -11.29 -1.77
CA ILE A 7 -13.33 -11.30 -1.28
C ILE A 7 -12.57 -12.41 -2.00
N LEU A 8 -11.75 -12.03 -2.98
CA LEU A 8 -10.94 -12.98 -3.76
C LEU A 8 -9.68 -13.44 -2.99
N ALA A 9 -9.14 -12.59 -2.11
CA ALA A 9 -7.96 -12.88 -1.30
C ALA A 9 -7.94 -12.01 -0.05
N SER A 10 -7.29 -12.53 1.01
CA SER A 10 -6.98 -11.78 2.22
C SER A 10 -5.57 -12.10 2.66
N GLN A 11 -4.80 -11.10 3.07
CA GLN A 11 -3.43 -11.25 3.54
C GLN A 11 -3.21 -10.44 4.81
N THR A 12 -2.55 -11.08 5.78
CA THR A 12 -2.07 -10.43 7.00
C THR A 12 -0.57 -10.65 7.11
N ALA A 13 0.15 -9.61 7.52
CA ALA A 13 1.58 -9.68 7.80
C ALA A 13 1.84 -9.21 9.22
N ILE A 14 2.50 -10.04 10.03
CA ILE A 14 2.93 -9.67 11.38
C ILE A 14 4.33 -9.08 11.25
N HIS A 15 4.50 -7.85 11.70
CA HIS A 15 5.80 -7.20 11.76
C HIS A 15 6.15 -6.95 13.24
N SER A 16 7.17 -7.65 13.74
CA SER A 16 7.55 -7.64 15.16
C SER A 16 8.24 -6.36 15.63
N GLU A 17 8.72 -5.50 14.71
CA GLU A 17 9.58 -4.35 15.03
C GLU A 17 9.14 -3.04 14.33
N ILE A 18 7.84 -2.86 14.09
CA ILE A 18 7.38 -1.58 13.54
C ILE A 18 7.23 -0.54 14.66
N ALA A 19 8.06 0.50 14.57
CA ALA A 19 8.17 1.55 15.58
C ALA A 19 6.93 2.45 15.72
N ASN A 20 6.05 2.54 14.71
CA ASN A 20 4.86 3.40 14.78
C ASN A 20 3.69 2.96 13.85
N PRO A 21 2.43 3.31 14.20
CA PRO A 21 1.25 2.96 13.41
C PRO A 21 1.30 3.41 11.94
N SER A 22 1.81 4.61 11.67
CA SER A 22 1.92 5.14 10.30
C SER A 22 2.81 4.25 9.41
N THR A 23 3.86 3.67 9.97
CA THR A 23 4.74 2.74 9.26
C THR A 23 4.03 1.43 8.97
N THR A 24 3.21 0.93 9.91
CA THR A 24 2.38 -0.27 9.72
C THR A 24 1.41 -0.08 8.57
N GLU A 25 0.76 1.08 8.48
CA GLU A 25 -0.15 1.38 7.38
C GLU A 25 0.56 1.51 6.03
N ALA A 26 1.76 2.11 5.99
CA ALA A 26 2.56 2.15 4.78
C ALA A 26 2.93 0.73 4.32
N TYR A 27 3.29 -0.17 5.24
CA TYR A 27 3.54 -1.58 4.94
C TYR A 27 2.28 -2.30 4.47
N ALA A 28 1.13 -2.07 5.11
CA ALA A 28 -0.14 -2.65 4.68
C ALA A 28 -0.47 -2.26 3.23
N GLY A 29 -0.28 -0.99 2.87
CA GLY A 29 -0.41 -0.51 1.48
C GLY A 29 0.55 -1.22 0.52
N LEU A 30 1.82 -1.40 0.91
CA LEU A 30 2.79 -2.14 0.11
C LEU A 30 2.42 -3.62 -0.08
N GLN A 31 1.92 -4.27 0.97
CA GLN A 31 1.47 -5.66 0.91
C GLN A 31 0.23 -5.81 0.03
N ALA A 32 -0.71 -4.87 0.08
CA ALA A 32 -1.87 -4.86 -0.81
C ALA A 32 -1.46 -4.77 -2.29
N VAL A 33 -0.50 -3.90 -2.62
CA VAL A 33 0.04 -3.79 -3.99
C VAL A 33 0.71 -5.10 -4.41
N LYS A 34 1.60 -5.65 -3.58
CA LYS A 34 2.28 -6.91 -3.89
C LYS A 34 1.30 -8.07 -4.08
N LEU A 35 0.26 -8.15 -3.27
CA LEU A 35 -0.78 -9.18 -3.39
C LEU A 35 -1.48 -9.05 -4.74
N GLY A 36 -1.94 -7.85 -5.10
CA GLY A 36 -2.60 -7.62 -6.39
C GLY A 36 -1.71 -7.98 -7.58
N ILE A 37 -0.40 -7.70 -7.49
CA ILE A 37 0.58 -8.11 -8.52
C ILE A 37 0.69 -9.62 -8.59
N SER A 38 0.81 -10.29 -7.44
CA SER A 38 0.90 -11.76 -7.38
C SER A 38 -0.35 -12.46 -7.91
N MET A 39 -1.51 -11.80 -7.82
CA MET A 39 -2.78 -12.25 -8.39
C MET A 39 -2.90 -11.94 -9.90
N GLY A 40 -1.93 -11.27 -10.51
CA GLY A 40 -1.97 -10.91 -11.93
C GLY A 40 -2.98 -9.82 -12.28
N LEU A 41 -3.32 -8.93 -11.33
CA LEU A 41 -4.25 -7.84 -11.59
C LEU A 41 -3.59 -6.75 -12.45
N ASN A 42 -4.18 -6.45 -13.61
CA ASN A 42 -3.69 -5.41 -14.52
C ASN A 42 -4.12 -3.98 -14.12
N LYS A 43 -5.07 -3.85 -13.20
CA LYS A 43 -5.54 -2.57 -12.66
C LYS A 43 -6.05 -2.78 -11.25
N MET A 44 -5.61 -1.95 -10.31
CA MET A 44 -6.07 -2.01 -8.92
C MET A 44 -6.17 -0.61 -8.30
N GLY A 45 -7.09 -0.46 -7.34
CA GLY A 45 -7.16 0.70 -6.46
C GLY A 45 -6.86 0.25 -5.03
N VAL A 46 -5.95 0.94 -4.34
CA VAL A 46 -5.65 0.69 -2.93
C VAL A 46 -6.35 1.75 -2.09
N VAL A 47 -7.20 1.31 -1.17
CA VAL A 47 -7.92 2.16 -0.22
C VAL A 47 -7.34 1.91 1.17
N GLY A 48 -7.11 2.98 1.94
CA GLY A 48 -6.59 2.92 3.30
C GLY A 48 -7.21 4.02 4.17
N ASP A 49 -6.91 3.99 5.47
CA ASP A 49 -7.47 4.89 6.47
C ASP A 49 -6.52 6.04 6.85
N SER A 50 -5.19 5.88 6.77
CA SER A 50 -4.28 7.04 6.92
C SER A 50 -4.25 7.92 5.69
N LYS A 51 -4.94 9.05 5.83
CA LYS A 51 -4.84 10.19 4.92
C LYS A 51 -3.40 10.63 4.68
N THR A 52 -2.51 10.53 5.67
CA THR A 52 -1.10 10.91 5.53
C THR A 52 -0.36 9.96 4.58
N ILE A 53 -0.55 8.66 4.75
CA ILE A 53 0.07 7.64 3.88
C ILE A 53 -0.50 7.74 2.47
N ILE A 54 -1.83 7.86 2.32
CA ILE A 54 -2.47 8.06 1.01
C ILE A 54 -1.87 9.25 0.26
N LYS A 55 -1.78 10.41 0.93
CA LYS A 55 -1.21 11.63 0.34
C LYS A 55 0.25 11.44 -0.05
N LYS A 56 1.05 10.74 0.76
CA LYS A 56 2.46 10.45 0.45
C LYS A 56 2.57 9.55 -0.78
N CYS A 57 1.77 8.49 -0.89
CA CYS A 57 1.74 7.63 -2.08
C CYS A 57 1.40 8.40 -3.37
N GLN A 58 0.55 9.43 -3.28
CA GLN A 58 0.13 10.26 -4.42
C GLN A 58 1.08 11.42 -4.74
N SER A 59 1.99 11.76 -3.82
CA SER A 59 2.91 12.90 -3.98
C SER A 59 4.13 12.52 -4.82
N THR A 60 4.66 13.47 -5.60
CA THR A 60 5.93 13.31 -6.33
C THR A 60 7.15 13.72 -5.49
N GLY A 61 6.94 14.25 -4.28
CA GLY A 61 7.99 14.71 -3.40
C GLY A 61 8.84 13.57 -2.85
N ILE A 62 10.15 13.78 -2.74
CA ILE A 62 11.08 12.81 -2.14
C ILE A 62 11.01 12.93 -0.62
N ASP A 63 10.58 11.87 0.04
CA ASP A 63 10.65 11.70 1.49
C ASP A 63 11.88 10.84 1.85
N LYS A 64 12.80 11.38 2.64
CA LYS A 64 14.05 10.71 3.04
C LYS A 64 13.90 9.86 4.31
N SER A 65 12.71 9.80 4.90
CA SER A 65 12.44 8.96 6.07
C SER A 65 12.35 7.48 5.73
N VAL A 66 12.34 6.62 6.75
CA VAL A 66 12.07 5.18 6.61
C VAL A 66 10.73 4.93 5.92
N ILE A 67 9.69 5.70 6.27
CA ILE A 67 8.39 5.63 5.60
C ILE A 67 8.53 6.03 4.12
N GLY A 68 9.32 7.06 3.83
CA GLY A 68 9.62 7.50 2.47
C GLY A 68 10.17 6.40 1.56
N ALA A 69 11.02 5.51 2.09
CA ALA A 69 11.50 4.35 1.34
C ALA A 69 10.37 3.36 0.97
N ILE A 70 9.44 3.12 1.90
CA ILE A 70 8.27 2.26 1.66
C ILE A 70 7.35 2.89 0.62
N ILE A 71 7.05 4.18 0.77
CA ILE A 71 6.23 4.96 -0.17
C ILE A 71 6.85 4.92 -1.57
N ARG A 72 8.17 5.11 -1.69
CA ARG A 72 8.86 5.04 -2.97
C ARG A 72 8.73 3.67 -3.64
N ASN A 73 8.78 2.59 -2.86
CA ASN A 73 8.53 1.25 -3.41
C ASN A 73 7.12 1.11 -3.96
N ILE A 74 6.10 1.62 -3.25
CA ILE A 74 4.71 1.63 -3.74
C ILE A 74 4.60 2.40 -5.06
N GLN A 75 5.21 3.59 -5.13
CA GLN A 75 5.18 4.44 -6.33
C GLN A 75 5.88 3.78 -7.52
N ASN A 76 7.06 3.21 -7.31
CA ASN A 76 7.80 2.50 -8.37
C ASN A 76 7.04 1.26 -8.87
N LEU A 77 6.25 0.61 -8.01
CA LEU A 77 5.40 -0.51 -8.41
C LEU A 77 4.18 -0.02 -9.18
N LYS A 78 3.57 1.10 -8.79
CA LYS A 78 2.48 1.73 -9.53
C LYS A 78 2.88 2.00 -11.00
N ASP A 79 4.08 2.50 -11.24
CA ASP A 79 4.53 2.84 -12.60
C ASP A 79 4.75 1.62 -13.53
N ARG A 80 4.61 0.39 -13.01
CA ARG A 80 4.74 -0.86 -13.78
C ARG A 80 3.42 -1.38 -14.37
N PHE A 81 2.29 -0.73 -14.06
CA PHE A 81 0.94 -1.15 -14.47
C PHE A 81 0.14 0.02 -15.06
#